data_AF-A0A7Y6XP62-F1
#
_entry.id   AF-A0A7Y6XP62-F1
#
_cell.length_a   1.000
_cell.length_b   1.000
_cell.length_c   1.000
_cell.angle_alpha   90.00
_cell.angle_beta   90.00
_cell.angle_gamma   90.00
#
_symmetry.space_group_name_H-M   'P 1'
#
loop_
_entity.id
_entity.type
_entity.pdbx_description
1 polymer ?
#
loop_
_entity_poly.entity_id
_entity_poly.type
_entity_poly.pdbx_seq_one_letter_code
_entity_poly.pdbx_strand_id
1 'polypeptide(L)'
;MNSSEFIALGSLLIALVGIITGFILQRDQKKIRELESNNKKLKVNLRKALNAIKGYQSIEKKYAEADNIDVSVYRKKIRKENPGLFNSSFLSPKKLEEMMKELESE
;
A
#
# COMPACT_ATOMS: atom_id res chain seq x y z
N MET A 1 -34.86 -22.69 44.07
CA MET A 1 -33.92 -21.65 43.60
C MET A 1 -34.53 -20.32 43.98
N ASN A 2 -33.88 -19.60 44.88
CA ASN A 2 -34.45 -18.38 45.47
C ASN A 2 -34.16 -17.16 44.59
N SER A 3 -34.97 -16.11 44.70
CA SER A 3 -34.85 -14.90 43.88
C SER A 3 -33.45 -14.26 43.94
N SER A 4 -32.75 -14.40 45.07
CA SER A 4 -31.37 -13.94 45.25
C SER A 4 -30.35 -14.70 44.38
N GLU A 5 -30.52 -16.01 44.19
CA GLU A 5 -29.66 -16.85 43.35
C GLU A 5 -29.86 -16.52 41.87
N PHE A 6 -31.10 -16.24 41.46
CA PHE A 6 -31.41 -15.76 40.11
C PHE A 6 -30.79 -14.39 39.80
N ILE A 7 -30.84 -13.46 40.75
CA ILE A 7 -30.21 -12.13 40.61
C ILE A 7 -28.68 -12.26 40.52
N ALA A 8 -28.08 -13.13 41.33
CA ALA A 8 -26.63 -13.38 41.32
C ALA A 8 -26.15 -14.06 40.03
N LEU A 9 -26.92 -15.02 39.50
CA LEU A 9 -26.62 -15.64 38.19
C LEU A 9 -26.80 -14.67 37.03
N GLY A 10 -27.83 -13.82 37.09
CA GLY A 10 -28.08 -12.79 36.09
C GLY A 10 -26.97 -11.73 36.04
N SER A 11 -26.49 -11.26 37.21
CA SER A 11 -25.40 -10.29 37.28
C SER A 11 -24.07 -10.89 36.80
N LEU A 12 -23.80 -12.15 37.11
CA LEU A 12 -22.63 -12.89 36.62
C LEU A 12 -22.64 -12.98 35.08
N LEU A 13 -23.78 -13.31 34.47
CA LEU A 13 -23.95 -13.39 33.02
C LEU A 13 -23.68 -12.04 32.34
N ILE A 14 -24.23 -10.95 32.89
CA ILE A 14 -24.02 -9.60 32.35
C ILE A 14 -22.53 -9.19 32.42
N ALA A 15 -21.87 -9.47 33.55
CA ALA A 15 -20.45 -9.19 33.70
C ALA A 15 -19.58 -9.96 32.69
N LEU A 16 -19.91 -11.24 32.46
CA LEU A 16 -19.17 -12.11 31.54
C LEU A 16 -19.32 -11.68 30.09
N VAL A 17 -20.53 -11.27 29.69
CA VAL A 17 -20.77 -10.67 28.36
C VAL A 17 -19.96 -9.39 28.20
N GLY A 18 -19.96 -8.50 29.19
CA GLY A 18 -19.18 -7.26 29.16
C GLY A 18 -17.67 -7.50 28.97
N ILE A 19 -17.11 -8.49 29.67
CA ILE A 19 -15.69 -8.87 29.55
C ILE A 19 -15.40 -9.41 28.14
N ILE A 20 -16.24 -10.31 27.62
CA ILE A 20 -16.05 -10.89 26.27
C ILE A 20 -16.13 -9.79 25.22
N THR A 21 -17.13 -8.91 25.27
CA THR A 21 -17.28 -7.80 24.32
C THR A 21 -16.09 -6.85 24.41
N GLY A 22 -15.62 -6.51 25.61
CA GLY A 22 -14.44 -5.67 25.81
C GLY A 22 -13.18 -6.29 25.20
N PHE A 23 -12.98 -7.59 25.38
CA PHE A 23 -11.84 -8.31 24.80
C PHE A 23 -11.89 -8.35 23.27
N ILE A 24 -13.07 -8.60 22.69
CA ILE A 24 -13.27 -8.57 21.22
C ILE A 24 -12.94 -7.19 20.67
N LEU A 25 -13.49 -6.12 21.26
CA LEU A 25 -13.23 -4.74 20.84
C LEU A 25 -11.73 -4.38 20.93
N GLN A 26 -11.06 -4.77 22.00
CA GLN A 26 -9.63 -4.51 22.17
C GLN A 26 -8.79 -5.25 21.13
N ARG A 27 -9.15 -6.49 20.80
CA ARG A 27 -8.48 -7.27 19.74
C ARG A 27 -8.66 -6.63 18.37
N ASP A 28 -9.87 -6.18 18.06
CA ASP A 28 -10.17 -5.56 16.77
C ASP A 28 -9.48 -4.19 16.63
N GLN A 29 -9.44 -3.37 17.69
CA GLN A 29 -8.65 -2.14 17.70
C GLN A 29 -7.15 -2.38 17.51
N LYS A 30 -6.61 -3.49 18.04
CA LYS A 30 -5.20 -3.84 17.82
C LYS A 30 -4.95 -4.16 16.34
N LYS A 31 -5.82 -4.96 15.72
CA LYS A 31 -5.73 -5.29 14.28
C LYS A 31 -5.85 -4.06 13.39
N ILE A 32 -6.76 -3.13 13.72
CA ILE A 32 -6.92 -1.87 12.99
C ILE A 32 -5.60 -1.07 13.05
N ARG A 33 -5.01 -0.90 14.23
CA ARG A 33 -3.73 -0.19 14.40
C ARG A 33 -2.57 -0.86 13.64
N GLU A 34 -2.53 -2.19 13.60
CA GLU A 34 -1.54 -2.94 12.82
C GLU A 34 -1.72 -2.70 11.31
N LEU A 35 -2.96 -2.74 10.82
CA LEU A 35 -3.28 -2.45 9.42
C LEU A 35 -2.94 -1.01 9.03
N GLU A 36 -3.27 -0.03 9.87
CA GLU A 36 -2.92 1.38 9.65
C GLU A 36 -1.40 1.59 9.58
N SER A 37 -0.65 0.97 10.50
CA SER A 37 0.82 1.02 10.51
C SER A 37 1.42 0.39 9.27
N ASN A 38 0.91 -0.77 8.84
CA ASN A 38 1.36 -1.45 7.64
C ASN A 38 1.02 -0.67 6.37
N ASN A 39 -0.19 -0.12 6.27
CA ASN A 39 -0.59 0.74 5.16
C ASN A 39 0.29 1.99 5.07
N LYS A 40 0.61 2.64 6.20
CA LYS A 40 1.53 3.78 6.23
C LYS A 40 2.92 3.41 5.69
N LYS A 41 3.46 2.26 6.12
CA LYS A 41 4.75 1.75 5.61
C LYS A 41 4.70 1.44 4.12
N LEU A 42 3.63 0.79 3.67
CA LEU A 42 3.43 0.44 2.27
C LEU A 42 3.33 1.69 1.39
N LYS A 43 2.58 2.70 1.82
CA LYS A 43 2.45 4.00 1.16
C LYS A 43 3.81 4.68 0.97
N VAL A 44 4.65 4.68 2.01
CA VAL A 44 6.02 5.22 1.94
C VAL A 44 6.87 4.43 0.93
N ASN A 45 6.80 3.09 0.97
CA ASN A 45 7.56 2.24 0.05
C ASN A 45 7.11 2.42 -1.40
N LEU A 46 5.81 2.51 -1.65
CA LEU A 46 5.23 2.80 -2.96
C LEU A 46 5.72 4.16 -3.47
N ARG A 47 5.68 5.21 -2.64
CA ARG A 47 6.19 6.53 -3.01
C ARG A 47 7.67 6.50 -3.40
N LYS A 48 8.50 5.78 -2.65
CA LYS A 48 9.92 5.59 -2.99
C LYS A 48 10.10 4.89 -4.34
N ALA A 49 9.35 3.82 -4.58
CA ALA A 49 9.40 3.08 -5.84
C ALA A 49 8.97 3.94 -7.03
N LEU A 50 7.86 4.68 -6.93
CA LEU A 50 7.40 5.56 -8.00
C LEU A 50 8.40 6.70 -8.28
N ASN A 51 9.00 7.29 -7.22
CA ASN A 51 10.05 8.29 -7.40
C ASN A 51 11.29 7.73 -8.11
N ALA A 52 11.69 6.49 -7.81
CA ALA A 52 12.78 5.82 -8.52
C ALA A 52 12.43 5.64 -10.00
N ILE A 53 11.21 5.17 -10.31
CA ILE A 53 10.73 5.02 -11.69
C ILE A 53 10.72 6.38 -12.42
N LYS A 54 10.27 7.44 -11.76
CA LYS A 54 10.32 8.82 -12.30
C LYS A 54 11.74 9.25 -12.63
N GLY A 55 12.69 8.94 -11.75
CA GLY A 55 14.11 9.18 -11.97
C GLY A 55 14.63 8.45 -13.21
N TYR A 56 14.33 7.16 -13.34
CA TYR A 56 14.69 6.37 -14.54
C TYR A 56 14.08 6.96 -15.82
N GLN A 57 12.79 7.32 -15.81
CA GLN A 57 12.15 7.93 -16.97
C GLN A 57 12.78 9.28 -17.36
N SER A 58 13.22 10.08 -16.38
CA SER A 58 13.96 11.32 -16.67
C SER A 58 15.33 11.06 -17.29
N ILE A 59 16.01 9.99 -16.88
CA ILE A 59 17.32 9.60 -17.44
C ILE A 59 17.15 9.13 -18.89
N GLU A 60 16.16 8.28 -19.15
CA GLU A 60 15.83 7.83 -20.52
C GLU A 60 15.55 9.02 -21.44
N LYS A 61 14.82 10.04 -20.94
CA LYS A 61 14.54 11.26 -21.70
C LYS A 61 15.82 12.00 -22.07
N LYS A 62 16.75 12.18 -21.12
CA LYS A 62 18.04 12.84 -21.38
C LYS A 62 18.89 12.10 -22.41
N TYR A 63 18.92 10.77 -22.35
CA TYR A 63 19.66 9.98 -23.32
C TYR A 63 19.02 9.99 -24.71
N ALA A 64 17.68 9.94 -24.78
CA ALA A 64 16.96 10.07 -26.04
C ALA A 64 17.19 11.45 -26.69
N GLU A 65 17.17 12.53 -25.89
CA GLU A 65 17.50 13.89 -26.33
C GLU A 65 18.95 13.98 -26.83
N ALA A 66 19.92 13.39 -26.13
CA ALA A 66 21.32 13.36 -26.55
C ALA A 66 21.52 12.62 -27.89
N ASP A 67 20.78 11.53 -28.11
CA ASP A 67 20.79 10.76 -29.36
C ASP A 67 19.92 11.40 -30.47
N ASN A 68 19.23 12.52 -30.20
CA ASN A 68 18.23 13.14 -31.09
C ASN A 68 17.14 12.16 -31.58
N ILE A 69 16.70 11.27 -30.69
CA ILE A 69 15.64 10.29 -30.97
C ILE A 69 14.48 10.44 -29.97
N ASP A 70 13.34 9.87 -30.35
CA ASP A 70 12.21 9.76 -29.42
C ASP A 70 12.49 8.72 -28.31
N VAL A 71 11.97 8.96 -27.11
CA VAL A 71 12.14 8.08 -25.94
C VAL A 71 11.64 6.65 -26.21
N SER A 72 10.58 6.49 -27.01
CA SER A 72 10.07 5.16 -27.39
C SER A 72 11.07 4.40 -28.28
N VAL A 73 11.80 5.10 -29.14
CA VAL A 73 12.85 4.54 -29.99
C VAL A 73 14.06 4.17 -29.14
N TYR A 74 14.48 5.06 -28.22
CA TYR A 74 15.52 4.78 -27.25
C TYR A 74 15.21 3.51 -26.44
N ARG A 75 14.00 3.40 -25.87
CA ARG A 75 13.58 2.21 -25.12
C ARG A 75 13.60 0.94 -25.97
N LYS A 76 13.17 1.00 -27.23
CA LYS A 76 13.25 -0.15 -28.16
C LYS A 76 14.70 -0.58 -28.41
N LYS A 77 15.61 0.39 -28.60
CA LYS A 77 17.04 0.15 -28.76
C LYS A 77 17.63 -0.54 -27.53
N ILE A 78 17.43 0.02 -26.34
CA ILE A 78 17.93 -0.58 -25.10
C ILE A 78 17.32 -1.97 -24.83
N ARG A 79 16.04 -2.20 -25.12
CA ARG A 79 15.43 -3.54 -24.99
C ARG A 79 16.04 -4.57 -25.93
N LYS A 80 16.39 -4.15 -27.15
CA LYS A 80 17.07 -5.02 -28.11
C LYS A 80 18.49 -5.35 -27.64
N GLU A 81 19.20 -4.37 -27.09
CA GLU A 81 20.56 -4.52 -26.58
C GLU A 81 20.61 -5.30 -25.25
N ASN A 82 19.58 -5.15 -24.40
CA ASN A 82 19.51 -5.73 -23.07
C ASN A 82 18.13 -6.33 -22.77
N PRO A 83 17.81 -7.51 -23.34
CA PRO A 83 16.49 -8.14 -23.19
C PRO A 83 16.15 -8.51 -21.73
N GLY A 84 17.14 -8.70 -20.86
CA GLY A 84 16.92 -8.99 -19.44
C GLY A 84 16.56 -7.78 -18.57
N LEU A 85 16.75 -6.55 -19.07
CA LEU A 85 16.51 -5.31 -18.32
C LEU A 85 15.04 -4.87 -18.33
N PHE A 86 14.23 -5.39 -19.25
CA PHE A 86 12.84 -4.98 -19.43
C PHE A 86 11.93 -6.20 -19.55
N ASN A 87 11.54 -6.73 -18.40
CA ASN A 87 10.30 -7.47 -18.27
C ASN A 87 9.12 -6.52 -18.58
N SER A 88 8.07 -7.05 -19.20
CA SER A 88 7.01 -6.35 -19.96
C SER A 88 6.14 -5.32 -19.20
N SER A 89 6.49 -4.96 -17.97
CA SER A 89 5.64 -4.20 -17.04
C SER A 89 6.24 -2.85 -16.64
N PHE A 90 6.93 -2.15 -17.55
CA PHE A 90 7.41 -0.80 -17.26
C PHE A 90 6.22 0.18 -17.26
N LEU A 91 6.04 0.91 -16.15
CA LEU A 91 4.96 1.90 -16.04
C LEU A 91 5.12 3.00 -17.10
N SER A 92 4.04 3.32 -17.80
CA SER A 92 4.01 4.50 -18.68
C SER A 92 4.08 5.79 -17.84
N PRO A 93 4.59 6.90 -18.38
CA PRO A 93 4.63 8.18 -17.67
C PRO A 93 3.25 8.62 -17.15
N LYS A 94 2.20 8.44 -17.98
CA LYS A 94 0.82 8.73 -17.58
C LYS A 94 0.37 7.88 -16.40
N LYS A 95 0.62 6.56 -16.43
CA LYS A 95 0.21 5.67 -15.35
C LYS A 95 0.97 5.95 -14.05
N LEU A 96 2.25 6.33 -14.17
CA LEU A 96 3.06 6.77 -13.04
C LEU A 96 2.47 8.03 -12.39
N GLU A 97 2.09 9.05 -13.17
CA GLU A 97 1.46 10.27 -12.65
C GLU A 97 0.11 9.99 -11.99
N GLU A 98 -0.73 9.12 -12.57
CA GLU A 98 -1.99 8.69 -11.98
C GLU A 98 -1.76 8.06 -10.60
N MET A 99 -0.84 7.09 -10.50
CA MET A 99 -0.53 6.42 -9.24
C MET A 99 0.10 7.36 -8.19
N MET A 100 0.90 8.34 -8.63
CA MET A 100 1.43 9.35 -7.72
C MET A 100 0.33 10.25 -7.15
N LYS A 101 -0.65 10.65 -7.98
CA LYS A 101 -1.80 11.46 -7.53
C LYS A 101 -2.66 10.70 -6.54
N GLU A 102 -2.95 9.43 -6.80
CA GLU A 102 -3.71 8.55 -5.89
C GLU A 102 -3.05 8.47 -4.50
N LEU A 103 -1.71 8.42 -4.45
CA LEU A 103 -0.96 8.40 -3.18
C LEU A 103 -0.92 9.76 -2.47
N GLU A 104 -1.11 10.87 -3.18
CA GLU A 104 -1.10 12.22 -2.63
C GLU A 104 -2.51 12.70 -2.22
N SER A 105 -3.57 12.11 -2.78
CA SER A 105 -4.98 12.47 -2.52
C SER A 105 -5.56 11.93 -1.20
N GLU A 106 -4.75 11.28 -0.37
CA GLU A 106 -5.09 10.77 0.98
C GLU A 106 -4.20 11.43 2.03
#